data_AF-A0A6J4F8I8-F1
#
_entry.id   AF-A0A6J4F8I8-F1
#
_cell.length_a   1.000
_cell.length_b   1.000
_cell.length_c   1.000
_cell.angle_alpha   90.00
_cell.angle_beta   90.00
_cell.angle_gamma   90.00
#
_symmetry.space_group_name_H-M   'P 1'
#
loop_
_entity.id
_entity.type
_entity.pdbx_description
1 polymer ?
#
loop_
_entity_poly.entity_id
_entity_poly.type
_entity_poly.pdbx_seq_one_letter_code
_entity_poly.pdbx_strand_id
1 'polypeptide(L)'
;MSLRRFLRITLAATALLAVAALGGLGWFNWWIRHTWMPIHPVCWDGEALVQFTEPLTPEAHELFLRYVSWTRARDAEKYRAQRATYVRVIGSQAYVRTWFWLLGPVEMMNLQAYFENDLEKRFNKGEIVTCLGLARIATIRRSDHYATEPYISDSTSEILTPFTFGVEREREGEYSLVGRLFQHFDDIPPQPSSGKRH
;
A
#
# COMPACT_ATOMS: atom_id res chain seq x y z
N MET A 1 -41.40 31.47 -5.70
CA MET A 1 -40.76 31.06 -4.43
C MET A 1 -40.21 32.32 -3.74
N SER A 2 -40.41 32.56 -2.44
CA SER A 2 -39.93 33.81 -1.81
C SER A 2 -38.42 33.78 -1.57
N LEU A 3 -37.75 34.93 -1.67
CA LEU A 3 -36.30 35.07 -1.48
C LEU A 3 -35.82 34.46 -0.15
N ARG A 4 -36.58 34.64 0.93
CA ARG A 4 -36.29 34.05 2.24
C ARG A 4 -36.34 32.51 2.24
N ARG A 5 -37.27 31.90 1.50
CA ARG A 5 -37.35 30.43 1.37
C ARG A 5 -36.19 29.91 0.53
N PHE A 6 -35.84 30.59 -0.57
CA PHE A 6 -34.69 30.23 -1.40
C PHE A 6 -33.36 30.29 -0.63
N LEU A 7 -33.12 31.36 0.13
CA LEU A 7 -31.91 31.51 0.94
C LEU A 7 -31.80 30.40 2.01
N ARG A 8 -32.90 30.08 2.71
CA ARG A 8 -32.91 29.00 3.72
C ARG A 8 -32.61 27.63 3.12
N ILE A 9 -33.20 27.31 1.96
CA ILE A 9 -32.96 26.04 1.27
C ILE A 9 -31.50 25.95 0.82
N THR A 10 -30.97 27.04 0.25
CA THR A 10 -29.57 27.09 -0.22
C THR A 10 -28.60 26.92 0.94
N LEU A 11 -28.78 27.66 2.04
CA LEU A 11 -27.97 27.51 3.26
C LEU A 11 -28.03 26.10 3.83
N ALA A 12 -29.23 25.50 3.91
CA ALA A 12 -29.38 24.14 4.38
C ALA A 12 -28.67 23.13 3.47
N ALA A 13 -28.78 23.28 2.15
CA ALA A 13 -28.10 22.42 1.18
C ALA A 13 -26.58 22.56 1.28
N THR A 14 -26.06 23.79 1.35
CA THR A 14 -24.62 24.04 1.52
C THR A 14 -24.10 23.47 2.84
N ALA A 15 -24.84 23.63 3.94
CA ALA A 15 -24.46 23.06 5.23
C ALA A 15 -24.41 21.53 5.19
N LEU A 16 -25.39 20.88 4.58
CA LEU A 16 -25.42 19.42 4.42
C LEU A 16 -24.24 18.93 3.55
N LEU A 17 -23.97 19.60 2.44
CA LEU A 17 -22.82 19.28 1.58
C LEU A 17 -21.49 19.47 2.31
N ALA A 18 -21.36 20.54 3.10
CA ALA A 18 -20.16 20.77 3.91
C ALA A 18 -19.97 19.68 4.98
N VAL A 19 -21.03 19.29 5.67
CA VAL A 19 -20.97 18.19 6.66
C VAL A 19 -20.61 16.86 5.99
N ALA A 20 -21.21 16.56 4.84
CA ALA A 20 -20.89 15.37 4.08
C ALA A 20 -19.43 15.36 3.59
N ALA A 21 -18.93 16.50 3.09
CA ALA A 21 -17.54 16.64 2.66
C ALA A 21 -16.56 16.48 3.83
N LEU A 22 -16.82 17.13 4.97
CA LEU A 22 -16.01 16.98 6.18
C LEU A 22 -16.04 15.54 6.72
N GLY A 23 -17.20 14.89 6.69
CA GLY A 23 -17.33 13.48 7.05
C GLY A 23 -16.52 12.57 6.13
N GLY A 24 -16.60 12.80 4.81
CA GLY A 24 -15.83 12.04 3.82
C GLY A 24 -14.32 12.23 3.97
N LEU A 25 -13.87 13.48 4.14
CA LEU A 25 -12.45 13.80 4.38
C LEU A 25 -11.95 13.19 5.69
N GLY A 26 -12.75 13.28 6.76
CA GLY A 26 -12.44 12.68 8.05
C GLY A 26 -12.32 11.15 7.96
N TRP A 27 -13.27 10.50 7.29
CA TRP A 27 -13.24 9.06 7.04
C TRP A 27 -12.03 8.64 6.21
N PHE A 28 -11.74 9.34 5.12
CA PHE A 28 -10.61 9.03 4.24
C PHE A 28 -9.28 9.15 4.99
N ASN A 29 -9.10 10.23 5.75
CA ASN A 29 -7.90 10.43 6.55
C ASN A 29 -7.78 9.37 7.67
N TRP A 30 -8.88 9.00 8.32
CA TRP A 30 -8.90 7.88 9.27
C TRP A 30 -8.48 6.55 8.60
N TRP A 31 -9.06 6.24 7.43
CA TRP A 31 -8.77 5.03 6.67
C TRP A 31 -7.28 4.92 6.35
N ILE A 32 -6.65 5.98 5.83
CA ILE A 32 -5.21 6.01 5.51
C ILE A 32 -4.32 5.69 6.73
N ARG A 33 -4.74 6.15 7.91
CA ARG A 33 -3.96 6.07 9.15
C ARG A 33 -4.11 4.72 9.84
N HIS A 34 -5.33 4.19 9.86
CA HIS A 34 -5.70 3.06 10.73
C HIS A 34 -5.94 1.74 10.01
N THR A 35 -5.90 1.73 8.67
CA THR A 35 -6.05 0.50 7.90
C THR A 35 -4.72 0.01 7.33
N TRP A 36 -4.77 -1.24 6.86
CA TRP A 36 -3.65 -1.93 6.25
C TRP A 36 -4.06 -2.45 4.88
N MET A 37 -3.14 -2.36 3.93
CA MET A 37 -3.32 -2.85 2.57
C MET A 37 -2.49 -4.12 2.39
N PRO A 38 -3.07 -5.19 1.81
CA PRO A 38 -2.26 -6.33 1.37
C PRO A 38 -1.26 -5.84 0.33
N ILE A 39 -0.04 -6.37 0.40
CA ILE A 39 0.98 -6.07 -0.61
C ILE A 39 1.45 -7.33 -1.29
N HIS A 40 1.70 -7.16 -2.58
CA HIS A 40 2.26 -8.14 -3.47
C HIS A 40 3.61 -7.61 -3.97
N PRO A 41 4.47 -8.48 -4.53
CA PRO A 41 5.61 -7.99 -5.27
C PRO A 41 5.11 -7.07 -6.39
N VAL A 42 5.86 -6.01 -6.65
CA VAL A 42 5.56 -5.05 -7.70
C VAL A 42 6.59 -5.13 -8.82
N CYS A 43 6.33 -4.53 -9.98
CA CYS A 43 7.33 -4.37 -11.02
C CYS A 43 6.92 -3.25 -11.98
N TRP A 44 7.90 -2.61 -12.61
CA TRP A 44 7.66 -1.59 -13.63
C TRP A 44 7.51 -2.23 -15.01
N ASP A 45 6.31 -2.23 -15.58
CA ASP A 45 6.02 -2.89 -16.86
C ASP A 45 6.40 -2.07 -18.10
N GLY A 46 6.92 -0.86 -17.89
CA GLY A 46 7.28 0.11 -18.92
C GLY A 46 6.37 1.33 -18.91
N GLU A 47 5.09 1.16 -18.57
CA GLU A 47 4.07 2.21 -18.55
C GLU A 47 3.57 2.53 -17.15
N ALA A 48 3.50 1.52 -16.28
CA ALA A 48 3.02 1.66 -14.92
C ALA A 48 3.70 0.68 -13.94
N LEU A 49 3.57 1.00 -12.66
CA LEU A 49 3.85 0.05 -11.60
C LEU A 49 2.69 -0.93 -11.49
N VAL A 50 2.99 -2.23 -11.62
CA VAL A 50 2.02 -3.31 -11.52
C VAL A 50 2.32 -4.20 -10.31
N GLN A 51 1.29 -4.84 -9.76
CA GLN A 51 1.42 -5.81 -8.68
C GLN A 51 1.10 -7.22 -9.16
N PHE A 52 1.92 -8.21 -8.75
CA PHE A 52 1.71 -9.62 -9.08
C PHE A 52 0.73 -10.26 -8.10
N THR A 53 -0.52 -10.45 -8.52
CA THR A 53 -1.55 -11.06 -7.65
C THR A 53 -1.55 -12.59 -7.73
N GLU A 54 -0.80 -13.17 -8.67
CA GLU A 54 -0.66 -14.61 -8.77
C GLU A 54 0.10 -15.20 -7.57
N PRO A 55 -0.26 -16.43 -7.13
CA PRO A 55 0.47 -17.12 -6.10
C PRO A 55 1.94 -17.33 -6.48
N LEU A 56 2.82 -16.92 -5.56
CA LEU A 56 4.26 -17.13 -5.67
C LEU A 56 4.63 -18.61 -5.41
N THR A 57 5.74 -19.05 -5.99
CA THR A 57 6.38 -20.31 -5.57
C THR A 57 6.76 -20.22 -4.09
N PRO A 58 6.81 -21.34 -3.34
CA PRO A 58 7.18 -21.31 -1.93
C PRO A 58 8.48 -20.55 -1.64
N GLU A 59 9.49 -20.74 -2.50
CA GLU A 59 10.80 -20.11 -2.36
C GLU A 59 10.73 -18.59 -2.61
N ALA A 60 10.02 -18.16 -3.65
CA ALA A 60 9.82 -16.74 -3.93
C ALA A 60 8.94 -16.08 -2.87
N HIS A 61 7.94 -16.80 -2.37
CA HIS A 61 7.08 -16.31 -1.30
C HIS A 61 7.86 -16.08 0.00
N GLU A 62 8.66 -17.04 0.44
CA GLU A 62 9.51 -16.90 1.62
C GLU A 62 10.50 -15.74 1.46
N LEU A 63 11.10 -15.61 0.27
CA LEU A 63 12.02 -14.52 -0.03
C LEU A 63 11.33 -13.15 -0.01
N PHE A 64 10.12 -13.04 -0.58
CA PHE A 64 9.33 -11.82 -0.56
C PHE A 64 8.98 -11.40 0.87
N LEU A 65 8.43 -12.33 1.67
CA LEU A 65 8.12 -12.08 3.08
C LEU A 65 9.37 -11.67 3.85
N ARG A 66 10.52 -12.31 3.57
CA ARG A 66 11.79 -11.92 4.14
C ARG A 66 12.13 -10.47 3.80
N TYR A 67 12.12 -10.07 2.53
CA TYR A 67 12.49 -8.71 2.12
C TYR A 67 11.57 -7.62 2.65
N VAL A 68 10.26 -7.87 2.62
CA VAL A 68 9.26 -6.97 3.18
C VAL A 68 9.43 -6.80 4.69
N SER A 69 9.81 -7.88 5.39
CA SER A 69 10.13 -7.85 6.82
C SER A 69 11.60 -7.51 7.13
N TRP A 70 12.47 -7.38 6.12
CA TRP A 70 13.92 -7.28 6.31
C TRP A 70 14.34 -5.87 6.71
N THR A 71 15.31 -5.79 7.62
CA THR A 71 16.05 -4.58 7.94
C THR A 71 17.55 -4.89 7.88
N ARG A 72 18.34 -4.04 7.20
CA ARG A 72 19.77 -4.27 6.95
C ARG A 72 20.55 -4.46 8.26
N ALA A 73 21.45 -5.44 8.29
CA ALA A 73 22.10 -6.01 9.47
C ALA A 73 23.27 -5.19 10.09
N ARG A 74 23.13 -3.87 10.23
CA ARG A 74 24.05 -3.07 11.08
C ARG A 74 23.34 -2.26 12.16
N ASP A 75 22.12 -1.84 11.86
CA ASP A 75 21.21 -1.10 12.76
C ASP A 75 19.84 -1.80 12.83
N ALA A 76 19.85 -3.12 12.63
CA ALA A 76 18.67 -3.90 12.27
C ALA A 76 17.53 -3.75 13.26
N GLU A 77 17.83 -3.59 14.55
CA GLU A 77 16.84 -3.52 15.63
C GLU A 77 16.09 -2.18 15.64
N LYS A 78 16.80 -1.05 15.47
CA LYS A 78 16.19 0.29 15.39
C LYS A 78 15.28 0.40 14.16
N TYR A 79 15.77 -0.04 13.00
CA TYR A 79 14.97 -0.01 11.78
C TYR A 79 13.87 -1.08 11.79
N ARG A 80 14.03 -2.19 12.52
CA ARG A 80 12.98 -3.23 12.66
C ARG A 80 11.82 -2.71 13.49
N ALA A 81 12.11 -2.03 14.60
CA ALA A 81 11.09 -1.37 15.40
C ALA A 81 10.32 -0.33 14.55
N GLN A 82 11.05 0.49 13.79
CA GLN A 82 10.43 1.47 12.88
C GLN A 82 9.60 0.79 11.78
N ARG A 83 10.10 -0.27 11.14
CA ARG A 83 9.41 -0.98 10.06
C ARG A 83 8.19 -1.76 10.55
N ALA A 84 8.23 -2.32 11.74
CA ALA A 84 7.08 -2.96 12.38
C ALA A 84 5.90 -2.00 12.62
N THR A 85 6.12 -0.67 12.59
CA THR A 85 5.02 0.31 12.67
C THR A 85 4.18 0.37 11.39
N TYR A 86 4.77 -0.01 10.24
CA TYR A 86 4.14 0.14 8.94
C TYR A 86 4.12 -1.11 8.06
N VAL A 87 4.76 -2.20 8.47
CA VAL A 87 4.70 -3.52 7.83
C VAL A 87 4.27 -4.56 8.86
N ARG A 88 3.34 -5.45 8.48
CA ARG A 88 2.93 -6.62 9.25
C ARG A 88 2.88 -7.84 8.36
N VAL A 89 3.27 -8.99 8.90
CA VAL A 89 3.08 -10.30 8.25
C VAL A 89 2.10 -11.08 9.10
N ILE A 90 0.97 -11.49 8.53
CA ILE A 90 -0.07 -12.26 9.21
C ILE A 90 -0.26 -13.55 8.40
N GLY A 91 0.13 -14.67 8.98
CA GLY A 91 0.18 -15.94 8.25
C GLY A 91 1.13 -15.87 7.05
N SER A 92 0.62 -16.17 5.85
CA SER A 92 1.36 -16.12 4.58
C SER A 92 1.10 -14.84 3.77
N GLN A 93 0.67 -13.75 4.41
CA GLN A 93 0.38 -12.49 3.73
C GLN A 93 1.11 -11.34 4.40
N ALA A 94 1.70 -10.49 3.56
CA ALA A 94 2.30 -9.24 3.99
C ALA A 94 1.33 -8.08 3.78
N TYR A 95 1.32 -7.18 4.76
CA TYR A 95 0.48 -6.01 4.82
C TYR A 95 1.35 -4.80 5.12
N VAL A 96 1.00 -3.66 4.54
CA VAL A 96 1.58 -2.38 4.91
C VAL A 96 0.49 -1.40 5.33
N ARG A 97 0.86 -0.39 6.09
CA ARG A 97 -0.04 0.72 6.38
C ARG A 97 -0.54 1.34 5.08
N THR A 98 -1.81 1.70 5.05
CA THR A 98 -2.43 2.32 3.87
C THR A 98 -1.69 3.59 3.44
N TRP A 99 -1.21 4.40 4.38
CA TRP A 99 -0.37 5.55 4.04
C TRP A 99 0.96 5.16 3.38
N PHE A 100 1.58 4.04 3.78
CA PHE A 100 2.85 3.59 3.20
C PHE A 100 2.62 3.04 1.79
N TRP A 101 1.50 2.34 1.59
CA TRP A 101 1.05 1.89 0.28
C TRP A 101 0.75 3.08 -0.66
N LEU A 102 0.10 4.13 -0.16
CA LEU A 102 -0.29 5.30 -0.95
C LEU A 102 0.90 6.24 -1.27
N LEU A 103 1.74 6.50 -0.27
CA LEU A 103 2.76 7.56 -0.30
C LEU A 103 4.20 7.01 -0.39
N GLY A 104 4.39 5.69 -0.39
CA GLY A 104 5.72 5.05 -0.42
C GLY A 104 6.03 4.20 -1.66
N PRO A 105 5.53 4.49 -2.88
CA PRO A 105 5.78 3.63 -4.05
C PRO A 105 7.27 3.52 -4.38
N VAL A 106 8.06 4.58 -4.20
CA VAL A 106 9.52 4.57 -4.44
C VAL A 106 10.23 3.64 -3.45
N GLU A 107 9.87 3.70 -2.17
CA GLU A 107 10.40 2.83 -1.13
C GLU A 107 10.01 1.36 -1.38
N MET A 108 8.80 1.11 -1.86
CA MET A 108 8.34 -0.21 -2.28
C MET A 108 9.14 -0.75 -3.48
N MET A 109 9.34 0.06 -4.53
CA MET A 109 10.17 -0.30 -5.68
C MET A 109 11.61 -0.61 -5.27
N ASN A 110 12.19 0.16 -4.36
CA ASN A 110 13.54 -0.08 -3.85
C ASN A 110 13.65 -1.42 -3.10
N LEU A 111 12.64 -1.80 -2.31
CA LEU A 111 12.60 -3.10 -1.63
C LEU A 111 12.50 -4.24 -2.63
N GLN A 112 11.64 -4.04 -3.63
CA GLN A 112 11.40 -4.99 -4.68
C GLN A 112 12.66 -5.27 -5.52
N ALA A 113 13.45 -4.24 -5.84
CA ALA A 113 14.71 -4.43 -6.57
C ALA A 113 15.69 -5.40 -5.88
N TYR A 114 15.71 -5.44 -4.55
CA TYR A 114 16.53 -6.43 -3.82
C TYR A 114 15.97 -7.85 -3.91
N PHE A 115 14.64 -7.97 -3.81
CA PHE A 115 13.95 -9.24 -4.00
C PHE A 115 14.21 -9.81 -5.41
N GLU A 116 14.10 -8.97 -6.44
CA GLU A 116 14.37 -9.32 -7.83
C GLU A 116 15.81 -9.78 -8.05
N ASN A 117 16.79 -9.04 -7.53
CA ASN A 117 18.21 -9.36 -7.66
C ASN A 117 18.55 -10.71 -7.01
N ASP A 118 17.95 -11.03 -5.86
CA ASP A 118 18.17 -12.32 -5.21
C ASP A 118 17.44 -13.48 -5.88
N LEU A 119 16.27 -13.24 -6.47
CA LEU A 119 15.62 -14.22 -7.35
C LEU A 119 16.49 -14.49 -8.58
N GLU A 120 16.99 -13.44 -9.23
CA GLU A 120 17.86 -13.57 -10.40
C GLU A 120 19.10 -14.41 -10.07
N LYS A 121 19.80 -14.12 -8.97
CA LYS A 121 20.97 -14.91 -8.54
C LYS A 121 20.64 -16.37 -8.26
N ARG A 122 19.48 -16.65 -7.69
CA ARG A 122 19.06 -18.01 -7.33
C ARG A 122 18.63 -18.84 -8.53
N PHE A 123 18.00 -18.20 -9.53
CA PHE A 123 17.40 -18.88 -10.67
C PHE A 123 18.14 -18.65 -12.01
N ASN A 124 19.21 -17.85 -11.96
CA ASN A 124 20.34 -17.72 -12.89
C ASN A 124 20.00 -17.82 -14.39
N LYS A 125 19.64 -16.70 -15.01
CA LYS A 125 19.45 -16.65 -16.47
C LYS A 125 20.00 -15.45 -17.24
N GLY A 126 20.56 -14.42 -16.61
CA GLY A 126 21.07 -13.26 -17.38
C GLY A 126 20.06 -12.66 -18.36
N GLU A 127 18.76 -12.93 -18.15
CA GLU A 127 17.65 -12.40 -18.91
C GLU A 127 17.26 -11.08 -18.26
N ILE A 128 16.94 -10.10 -19.11
CA ILE A 128 16.41 -8.80 -18.70
C ILE A 128 15.26 -9.05 -17.71
N VAL A 129 15.37 -8.50 -16.50
CA VAL A 129 14.31 -8.53 -15.46
C VAL A 129 13.16 -7.65 -15.91
N THR A 130 12.47 -8.10 -16.95
CA THR A 130 11.14 -7.62 -17.31
C THR A 130 10.14 -8.19 -16.30
N CYS A 131 9.01 -7.53 -16.12
CA CYS A 131 7.96 -8.06 -15.24
C CYS A 131 7.51 -9.47 -15.64
N LEU A 132 7.53 -9.78 -16.94
CA LEU A 132 7.29 -11.14 -17.45
C LEU A 132 8.35 -12.14 -16.98
N GLY A 133 9.64 -11.77 -17.05
CA GLY A 133 10.74 -12.61 -16.57
C GLY A 133 10.63 -12.89 -15.07
N LEU A 134 10.32 -11.86 -14.29
CA LEU A 134 10.08 -11.98 -12.87
C LEU A 134 8.88 -12.88 -12.55
N ALA A 135 7.74 -12.67 -13.22
CA ALA A 135 6.55 -13.49 -13.04
C ALA A 135 6.85 -14.97 -13.32
N ARG A 136 7.56 -15.29 -14.41
CA ARG A 136 7.90 -16.67 -14.79
C ARG A 136 8.73 -17.41 -13.73
N ILE A 137 9.59 -16.69 -13.00
CA ILE A 137 10.48 -17.26 -11.98
C ILE A 137 9.78 -17.30 -10.61
N ALA A 138 9.00 -16.27 -10.30
CA ALA A 138 8.45 -16.07 -8.97
C ALA A 138 7.07 -16.71 -8.78
N THR A 139 6.29 -16.97 -9.84
CA THR A 139 4.91 -17.47 -9.75
C THR A 139 4.79 -18.96 -10.05
N ILE A 140 3.73 -19.60 -9.52
CA ILE A 140 3.44 -21.02 -9.76
C ILE A 140 3.01 -21.23 -11.23
N ARG A 141 2.32 -20.26 -11.83
CA ARG A 141 1.77 -20.37 -13.18
C ARG A 141 2.85 -19.97 -14.20
N ARG A 142 3.59 -20.97 -14.70
CA ARG A 142 4.54 -20.77 -15.81
C ARG A 142 3.79 -20.58 -17.13
N SER A 143 3.32 -19.36 -17.37
CA SER A 143 2.55 -18.99 -18.54
C SER A 143 3.17 -17.73 -19.17
N ASP A 144 2.96 -17.54 -20.48
CA ASP A 144 3.38 -16.32 -21.19
C ASP A 144 2.53 -15.09 -20.82
N HIS A 145 1.51 -15.31 -20.00
CA HIS A 145 0.65 -14.30 -19.39
C HIS A 145 0.62 -14.49 -17.88
N TYR A 146 0.75 -13.41 -17.13
CA TYR A 146 0.62 -13.38 -15.67
C TYR A 146 -0.41 -12.33 -15.29
N ALA A 147 -1.24 -12.63 -14.29
CA ALA A 147 -2.21 -11.66 -13.80
C ALA A 147 -1.50 -10.54 -13.05
N THR A 148 -1.58 -9.34 -13.61
CA THR A 148 -1.23 -8.09 -12.95
C THR A 148 -2.46 -7.30 -12.63
N GLU A 149 -2.38 -6.58 -11.53
CA GLU A 149 -3.26 -5.44 -11.30
C GLU A 149 -2.39 -4.18 -11.33
N PRO A 150 -2.93 -3.04 -11.78
CA PRO A 150 -2.27 -1.77 -11.55
C PRO A 150 -2.01 -1.62 -10.05
N TYR A 151 -0.76 -1.34 -9.69
CA TYR A 151 -0.53 -0.70 -8.40
C TYR A 151 -1.17 0.71 -8.46
N ILE A 152 -1.31 1.39 -7.32
CA ILE A 152 -1.84 2.75 -7.36
C ILE A 152 -1.02 3.59 -8.34
N SER A 153 -1.68 4.12 -9.37
CA SER A 153 -0.98 4.91 -10.38
C SER A 153 -0.45 6.19 -9.76
N ASP A 154 0.68 6.70 -10.25
CA ASP A 154 1.25 7.97 -9.77
C ASP A 154 0.22 9.09 -9.81
N SER A 155 -0.58 9.16 -10.87
CA SER A 155 -1.69 10.13 -10.99
C SER A 155 -2.74 9.98 -9.89
N THR A 156 -3.09 8.76 -9.50
CA THR A 156 -4.04 8.50 -8.42
C THR A 156 -3.43 8.88 -7.08
N SER A 157 -2.15 8.57 -6.86
CA SER A 157 -1.44 9.02 -5.66
C SER A 157 -1.40 10.55 -5.58
N GLU A 158 -1.00 11.24 -6.64
CA GLU A 158 -0.97 12.71 -6.72
C GLU A 158 -2.33 13.36 -6.43
N ILE A 159 -3.42 12.79 -6.95
CA ILE A 159 -4.78 13.28 -6.68
C ILE A 159 -5.18 13.05 -5.22
N LEU A 160 -4.77 11.93 -4.63
CA LEU A 160 -5.18 11.55 -3.28
C LEU A 160 -4.33 12.21 -2.19
N THR A 161 -3.06 12.52 -2.47
CA THR A 161 -2.08 13.10 -1.55
C THR A 161 -2.60 14.36 -0.83
N PRO A 162 -3.24 15.35 -1.50
CA PRO A 162 -3.78 16.54 -0.84
C PRO A 162 -4.83 16.25 0.24
N PHE A 163 -5.48 15.08 0.21
CA PHE A 163 -6.47 14.68 1.21
C PHE A 163 -5.86 13.94 2.41
N THR A 164 -4.55 13.72 2.42
CA THR A 164 -3.81 12.95 3.45
C THR A 164 -3.29 13.83 4.58
N PHE A 165 -4.16 14.69 5.15
CA PHE A 165 -3.81 15.74 6.09
C PHE A 165 -2.83 15.30 7.20
N GLY A 166 -1.57 15.76 7.12
CA GLY A 166 -0.52 15.49 8.12
C GLY A 166 0.06 14.07 8.11
N VAL A 167 -0.36 13.21 7.17
CA VAL A 167 0.13 11.82 7.04
C VAL A 167 1.56 11.80 6.52
N GLU A 168 1.90 12.64 5.54
CA GLU A 168 3.26 12.76 5.00
C GLU A 168 4.28 13.11 6.10
N ARG A 169 3.94 14.07 6.96
CA ARG A 169 4.77 14.46 8.11
C ARG A 169 4.96 13.31 9.10
N GLU A 170 3.92 12.51 9.33
CA GLU A 170 4.03 11.34 10.21
C GLU A 170 4.87 10.23 9.60
N ARG A 171 4.81 10.06 8.27
CA ARG A 171 5.76 9.21 7.53
C ARG A 171 7.20 9.66 7.74
N GLU A 172 7.42 10.97 7.79
CA GLU A 172 8.74 11.57 8.10
C GLU A 172 9.11 11.50 9.60
N GLY A 173 8.21 10.99 10.45
CA GLY A 173 8.43 10.84 11.89
C GLY A 173 7.94 12.03 12.74
N GLU A 174 7.27 13.01 12.15
CA GLU A 174 6.66 14.13 12.85
C GLU A 174 5.21 13.80 13.27
N TYR A 175 4.95 13.72 14.58
CA TYR A 175 3.58 13.51 15.07
C TYR A 175 2.72 14.76 14.92
N SER A 176 1.87 14.77 13.88
CA SER A 176 0.92 15.85 13.62
C SER A 176 -0.24 15.90 14.64
N LEU A 177 -0.89 17.06 14.78
CA LEU A 177 -2.11 17.18 15.61
C LEU A 177 -3.24 16.28 15.10
N VAL A 178 -3.34 16.12 13.78
CA VAL A 178 -4.34 15.27 13.13
C VAL A 178 -4.08 13.80 13.46
N GLY A 179 -2.83 13.35 13.40
CA GLY A 179 -2.48 11.98 13.80
C GLY A 179 -2.81 11.70 15.25
N ARG A 180 -2.51 12.62 16.16
CA ARG A 180 -2.89 12.49 17.58
C ARG A 180 -4.39 12.35 17.79
N LEU A 181 -5.21 13.09 17.04
CA LEU A 181 -6.67 12.95 17.11
C LEU A 181 -7.12 11.54 16.71
N PHE A 182 -6.53 10.98 15.65
CA PHE A 182 -6.94 9.69 15.13
C PHE A 182 -6.28 8.49 15.82
N GLN A 183 -5.17 8.67 16.55
CA GLN A 183 -4.53 7.62 17.39
C GLN A 183 -5.48 6.91 18.37
N HIS A 184 -6.60 7.52 18.72
CA HIS A 184 -7.61 6.93 19.60
C HIS A 184 -8.43 5.80 18.96
N PHE A 185 -8.30 5.59 17.65
CA PHE A 185 -8.98 4.49 16.96
C PHE A 185 -8.03 3.32 16.77
N ASP A 186 -8.46 2.13 17.18
CA ASP A 186 -7.67 0.91 17.04
C ASP A 186 -7.38 0.61 15.56
N ASP A 187 -6.19 0.07 15.32
CA ASP A 187 -5.85 -0.48 14.02
C ASP A 187 -6.73 -1.69 13.73
N ILE A 188 -7.34 -1.70 12.56
CA ILE A 188 -8.07 -2.89 12.09
C ILE A 188 -7.16 -3.59 11.07
N PRO A 189 -6.48 -4.68 11.45
CA PRO A 189 -5.80 -5.50 10.46
C PRO A 189 -6.88 -6.18 9.57
N PRO A 190 -6.64 -6.27 8.25
CA PRO A 190 -7.47 -7.08 7.37
C PRO A 190 -7.43 -8.52 7.88
N GLN A 191 -8.60 -9.16 7.91
CA GLN A 191 -8.66 -10.58 8.17
C GLN A 191 -8.00 -11.30 6.98
N PRO A 192 -7.18 -12.34 7.23
CA PRO A 192 -6.65 -13.15 6.13
C PRO A 192 -7.84 -13.63 5.30
N SER A 193 -7.80 -13.36 3.99
CA SER A 193 -8.85 -13.80 3.07
C SER A 193 -9.01 -15.30 3.28
N SER A 194 -10.14 -15.72 3.87
CA SER A 194 -10.45 -17.14 3.96
C SER A 194 -10.63 -17.62 2.53
N GLY A 195 -9.57 -18.20 1.97
CA GLY A 195 -9.59 -18.77 0.64
C GLY A 195 -10.76 -19.73 0.60
N LYS A 196 -11.78 -19.38 -0.19
CA LYS A 196 -12.79 -20.34 -0.61
C LYS A 196 -12.02 -21.43 -1.35
N ARG A 197 -11.75 -22.52 -0.66
CA ARG A 197 -11.44 -23.80 -1.29
C ARG A 197 -12.75 -24.23 -1.95
N HIS A 198 -12.84 -23.99 -3.25
CA HIS A 198 -13.75 -24.73 -4.13
C HIS A 198 -12.92 -25.79 -4.86
#